data_AF-A0A516SJT9-F1
#
_entry.id   AF-A0A516SJT9-F1
#
_cell.length_a   1.000
_cell.length_b   1.000
_cell.length_c   1.000
_cell.angle_alpha   90.00
_cell.angle_beta   90.00
_cell.angle_gamma   90.00
#
_symmetry.space_group_name_H-M   'P 1'
#
loop_
_entity.id
_entity.type
_entity.pdbx_description
1 polymer ?
#
loop_
_entity_poly.entity_id
_entity_poly.type
_entity_poly.pdbx_seq_one_letter_code
_entity_poly.pdbx_strand_id
1 'polypeptide(L)'
;MMHTKAILRTIALSLLLAGSAVGSAQAAGSTRIDGKATQLKRTAASQTGFDGNGWYWNPAEAGTGFLFEAQGNNGFAGFFMYDESSGKPVWYVVSGPFTANGNGGYGFSGTLQRYQGGQPASSTQYTSPTATSVGNVQITFSAANQAHVQFPGRTMEAVRFNFSDLSKPAGASQPEVGWFWNPAEGGRGYAVEVQNNRVFMAMFHYNSDGSPTWNVVQGDIGSGTLSSSFDTYSGGQSLSGNYRTPTLPVSQGQYVMRFGDPCVGQVQYGNVPTVAVQRFAFGGLPAGYECRARANAVSASIPGRYTGTFSGSELGTFDVNIDTLGRVTGGGYSNTFQLRFGTVGQVTPDGRLSLTATASGVAGASNYTGTIGATCTINGTWAYTMMSGGGQFAGAKSGTCP
;
A
#
# COMPACT_ATOMS: atom_id res chain seq x y z
N MET A 1 30.56 34.11 26.17
CA MET A 1 29.75 33.66 27.34
C MET A 1 28.29 33.77 26.94
N MET A 2 27.66 32.63 26.61
CA MET A 2 26.73 31.90 27.49
C MET A 2 25.44 32.68 27.76
N HIS A 3 24.33 32.27 27.13
CA HIS A 3 23.19 31.55 27.74
C HIS A 3 22.05 32.55 28.13
N THR A 4 20.74 32.34 27.93
CA THR A 4 19.93 31.15 27.61
C THR A 4 18.49 31.57 27.25
N LYS A 5 17.79 30.66 26.53
CA LYS A 5 16.35 30.30 26.61
C LYS A 5 15.27 31.27 26.07
N ALA A 6 14.65 30.83 24.97
CA ALA A 6 13.18 30.76 24.86
C ALA A 6 12.77 29.56 24.01
N ILE A 7 12.05 28.61 24.63
CA ILE A 7 11.33 27.49 24.02
C ILE A 7 9.84 27.77 24.24
N LEU A 8 9.03 27.63 23.19
CA LEU A 8 7.65 27.08 23.10
C LEU A 8 7.07 27.57 21.75
N ARG A 9 7.14 26.80 20.66
CA ARG A 9 6.16 25.80 20.19
C ARG A 9 4.70 26.27 20.22
N THR A 10 4.20 26.70 19.06
CA THR A 10 2.80 26.52 18.66
C THR A 10 2.76 26.00 17.22
N ILE A 11 2.32 24.75 17.10
CA ILE A 11 2.07 24.03 15.85
C ILE A 11 0.73 24.53 15.31
N ALA A 12 0.72 25.01 14.07
CA ALA A 12 -0.51 25.30 13.34
C ALA A 12 -0.46 24.62 11.97
N LEU A 13 -1.55 23.90 11.68
CA LEU A 13 -2.11 23.60 10.37
C LEU A 13 -1.49 22.47 9.52
N SER A 14 -1.93 21.24 9.82
CA SER A 14 -2.02 20.16 8.82
C SER A 14 -3.31 19.39 9.04
N LEU A 15 -4.39 19.88 8.41
CA LEU A 15 -5.64 19.15 8.20
C LEU A 15 -6.30 19.73 6.94
N LEU A 16 -6.24 19.04 5.81
CA LEU A 16 -7.12 19.30 4.67
C LEU A 16 -7.87 18.00 4.32
N LEU A 17 -9.19 18.09 4.53
CA LEU A 17 -10.30 17.26 4.06
C LEU A 17 -10.50 15.86 4.65
N ALA A 18 -11.12 15.83 5.84
CA ALA A 18 -12.10 14.82 6.20
C ALA A 18 -13.48 15.23 5.66
N GLY A 19 -14.09 14.39 4.83
CA GLY A 19 -15.44 14.60 4.29
C GLY A 19 -16.51 14.37 5.35
N SER A 20 -17.38 15.36 5.52
CA SER A 20 -18.55 15.37 6.39
C SER A 20 -19.66 14.42 5.91
N ALA A 21 -20.17 13.57 6.80
CA ALA A 21 -21.49 12.94 6.67
C ALA A 21 -22.24 13.05 7.99
N VAL A 22 -23.30 13.85 8.00
CA VAL A 22 -24.29 13.94 9.08
C VAL A 22 -25.35 12.87 8.78
N GLY A 23 -25.48 11.89 9.67
CA GLY A 23 -26.53 10.87 9.62
C GLY A 23 -27.33 10.88 10.91
N SER A 24 -28.54 11.43 10.85
CA SER A 24 -29.53 11.44 11.92
C SER A 24 -29.95 10.03 12.32
N ALA A 25 -29.97 9.75 13.62
CA ALA A 25 -30.42 8.50 14.21
C ALA A 25 -31.95 8.40 14.27
N GLN A 26 -32.49 7.22 13.97
CA GLN A 26 -33.77 6.75 14.48
C GLN A 26 -33.68 5.26 14.81
N ALA A 27 -34.15 4.91 16.01
CA ALA A 27 -34.11 3.56 16.58
C ALA A 27 -35.48 2.88 16.47
N ALA A 28 -35.51 1.58 16.18
CA ALA A 28 -36.45 0.59 16.74
C ALA A 28 -36.13 -0.84 16.26
N GLY A 29 -36.22 -1.82 17.19
CA GLY A 29 -36.69 -3.18 16.87
C GLY A 29 -35.66 -4.31 16.84
N SER A 30 -35.61 -5.10 17.91
CA SER A 30 -34.87 -6.36 18.08
C SER A 30 -35.50 -7.52 17.28
N THR A 31 -34.69 -8.32 16.55
CA THR A 31 -34.69 -9.81 16.55
C THR A 31 -33.67 -10.39 15.54
N ARG A 32 -33.09 -11.55 15.90
CA ARG A 32 -32.12 -12.44 15.19
C ARG A 32 -30.64 -12.01 15.10
N ILE A 33 -29.94 -12.31 16.19
CA ILE A 33 -28.49 -12.55 16.26
C ILE A 33 -28.21 -13.87 15.51
N ASP A 34 -27.97 -13.82 14.19
CA ASP A 34 -27.35 -14.90 13.40
C ASP A 34 -26.90 -14.39 12.02
N GLY A 35 -27.49 -13.30 11.53
CA GLY A 35 -27.09 -12.65 10.28
C GLY A 35 -25.89 -11.68 10.37
N LYS A 36 -25.48 -11.25 11.57
CA LYS A 36 -24.45 -10.20 11.74
C LYS A 36 -23.01 -10.71 11.67
N ALA A 37 -22.74 -11.97 12.00
CA ALA A 37 -21.38 -12.54 11.90
C ALA A 37 -20.95 -12.74 10.42
N THR A 38 -21.91 -12.99 9.52
CA THR A 38 -21.67 -13.08 8.08
C THR A 38 -21.61 -11.69 7.42
N GLN A 39 -22.22 -10.68 8.04
CA GLN A 39 -22.21 -9.29 7.59
C GLN A 39 -20.94 -8.52 8.02
N LEU A 40 -20.25 -8.97 9.08
CA LEU A 40 -18.97 -8.42 9.54
C LEU A 40 -17.74 -9.01 8.82
N LYS A 41 -17.92 -10.03 7.97
CA LYS A 41 -16.86 -10.63 7.12
C LYS A 41 -16.72 -9.94 5.75
N ARG A 42 -17.36 -8.79 5.53
CA ARG A 42 -17.36 -8.07 4.26
C ARG A 42 -17.22 -6.54 4.42
N THR A 43 -16.35 -6.09 5.33
CA THR A 43 -16.08 -4.65 5.49
C THR A 43 -14.59 -4.33 5.37
N ALA A 44 -14.02 -4.78 4.25
CA ALA A 44 -12.97 -4.08 3.51
C ALA A 44 -13.21 -4.21 1.99
N ALA A 45 -14.44 -4.58 1.59
CA ALA A 45 -14.77 -4.88 0.21
C ALA A 45 -15.19 -3.59 -0.50
N SER A 46 -14.44 -3.21 -1.53
CA SER A 46 -14.99 -2.60 -2.75
C SER A 46 -16.42 -3.09 -3.02
N GLN A 47 -17.33 -2.21 -3.46
CA GLN A 47 -18.70 -2.52 -3.90
C GLN A 47 -18.78 -3.97 -4.40
N THR A 48 -19.44 -4.85 -3.62
CA THR A 48 -19.28 -6.31 -3.64
C THR A 48 -19.35 -6.86 -5.08
N GLY A 49 -18.20 -7.11 -5.70
CA GLY A 49 -18.10 -7.63 -7.07
C GLY A 49 -17.14 -6.93 -8.02
N PHE A 50 -16.66 -5.71 -7.71
CA PHE A 50 -15.69 -5.05 -8.61
C PHE A 50 -14.29 -5.64 -8.45
N ASP A 51 -13.78 -6.25 -9.51
CA ASP A 51 -12.44 -6.84 -9.65
C ASP A 51 -11.51 -6.02 -10.57
N GLY A 52 -11.98 -4.88 -11.05
CA GLY A 52 -11.26 -4.02 -12.01
C GLY A 52 -10.12 -3.18 -11.43
N ASN A 53 -9.60 -3.41 -10.23
CA ASN A 53 -8.48 -2.62 -9.68
C ASN A 53 -7.17 -2.85 -10.46
N GLY A 54 -6.56 -1.79 -10.99
CA GLY A 54 -5.27 -1.86 -11.70
C GLY A 54 -5.10 -0.83 -12.81
N TRP A 55 -4.16 -1.10 -13.72
CA TRP A 55 -3.79 -0.26 -14.84
C TRP A 55 -4.75 -0.38 -16.01
N TYR A 56 -5.10 0.77 -16.57
CA TYR A 56 -5.90 0.91 -17.77
C TYR A 56 -5.21 1.83 -18.77
N TRP A 57 -5.38 1.52 -20.05
CA TRP A 57 -4.78 2.26 -21.16
C TRP A 57 -5.63 2.13 -22.41
N ASN A 58 -5.42 3.02 -23.38
CA ASN A 58 -6.00 2.90 -24.71
C ASN A 58 -4.96 2.33 -25.67
N PRO A 59 -5.18 1.12 -26.25
CA PRO A 59 -4.24 0.54 -27.21
C PRO A 59 -3.99 1.38 -28.47
N ALA A 60 -4.94 2.23 -28.85
CA ALA A 60 -4.81 3.14 -29.97
C ALA A 60 -4.07 4.45 -29.60
N GLU A 61 -3.94 4.77 -28.32
CA GLU A 61 -3.33 6.01 -27.80
C GLU A 61 -2.25 5.69 -26.76
N ALA A 62 -1.28 4.84 -27.15
CA ALA A 62 -0.23 4.36 -26.26
C ALA A 62 0.58 5.51 -25.64
N GLY A 63 0.89 5.40 -24.35
CA GLY A 63 1.70 6.38 -23.63
C GLY A 63 0.95 7.24 -22.64
N THR A 64 -0.38 7.18 -22.63
CA THR A 64 -1.21 7.66 -21.51
C THR A 64 -1.95 6.49 -20.89
N GLY A 65 -2.30 6.63 -19.61
CA GLY A 65 -3.01 5.60 -18.87
C GLY A 65 -3.34 6.05 -17.47
N PHE A 66 -4.04 5.19 -16.74
CA PHE A 66 -4.36 5.43 -15.35
C PHE A 66 -4.34 4.15 -14.54
N LEU A 67 -4.00 4.27 -13.26
CA LEU A 67 -4.33 3.24 -12.29
C LEU A 67 -5.67 3.62 -11.66
N PHE A 68 -6.59 2.67 -11.53
CA PHE A 68 -7.82 2.82 -10.77
C PHE A 68 -7.85 1.85 -9.59
N GLU A 69 -8.31 2.34 -8.45
CA GLU A 69 -8.57 1.51 -7.27
C GLU A 69 -9.88 1.91 -6.60
N ALA A 70 -10.69 0.91 -6.25
CA ALA A 70 -11.88 1.04 -5.43
C ALA A 70 -11.65 0.50 -4.01
N GLN A 71 -12.03 1.28 -3.00
CA GLN A 71 -12.02 0.90 -1.59
C GLN A 71 -13.34 1.36 -0.95
N GLY A 72 -14.10 0.40 -0.43
CA GLY A 72 -15.47 0.65 0.03
C GLY A 72 -16.35 1.23 -1.10
N ASN A 73 -16.95 2.40 -0.83
CA ASN A 73 -17.83 3.11 -1.78
C ASN A 73 -17.11 4.28 -2.47
N ASN A 74 -15.78 4.25 -2.50
CA ASN A 74 -14.97 5.30 -3.10
C ASN A 74 -13.99 4.72 -4.10
N GLY A 75 -13.70 5.52 -5.13
CA GLY A 75 -12.64 5.26 -6.09
C GLY A 75 -11.51 6.27 -5.92
N PHE A 76 -10.32 5.87 -6.36
CA PHE A 76 -9.18 6.73 -6.53
C PHE A 76 -8.51 6.38 -7.86
N ALA A 77 -8.28 7.38 -8.70
CA ALA A 77 -7.59 7.22 -9.97
C ALA A 77 -6.47 8.24 -10.09
N GLY A 78 -5.37 7.83 -10.71
CA GLY A 78 -4.28 8.71 -11.10
C GLY A 78 -3.98 8.53 -12.58
N PHE A 79 -4.01 9.62 -13.32
CA PHE A 79 -3.77 9.69 -14.76
C PHE A 79 -2.36 10.19 -15.03
N PHE A 80 -1.66 9.51 -15.94
CA PHE A 80 -0.29 9.80 -16.33
C PHE A 80 -0.30 10.30 -17.78
N MET A 81 -0.05 11.59 -17.94
CA MET A 81 -0.23 12.34 -19.19
C MET A 81 0.96 13.29 -19.41
N TYR A 82 0.83 14.19 -20.38
CA TYR A 82 1.84 15.18 -20.71
C TYR A 82 1.24 16.59 -20.75
N ASP A 83 2.05 17.58 -20.41
CA ASP A 83 1.70 18.98 -20.58
C ASP A 83 1.67 19.33 -22.09
N GLU A 84 0.60 19.97 -22.55
CA GLU A 84 0.38 20.25 -23.97
C GLU A 84 1.48 21.12 -24.60
N SER A 85 1.99 22.08 -23.81
CA SER A 85 2.94 23.09 -24.28
C SER A 85 4.39 22.62 -24.24
N SER A 86 4.77 21.93 -23.17
CA SER A 86 6.16 21.53 -22.91
C SER A 86 6.44 20.07 -23.24
N GLY A 87 5.40 19.23 -23.37
CA GLY A 87 5.55 17.78 -23.51
C GLY A 87 6.10 17.10 -22.26
N LYS A 88 6.28 17.82 -21.14
CA LYS A 88 6.76 17.24 -19.88
C LYS A 88 5.69 16.32 -19.28
N PRO A 89 6.08 15.23 -18.59
CA PRO A 89 5.16 14.43 -17.79
C PRO A 89 4.35 15.29 -16.84
N VAL A 90 3.06 15.00 -16.73
CA VAL A 90 2.16 15.56 -15.71
C VAL A 90 1.26 14.44 -15.22
N TRP A 91 0.85 14.54 -13.97
CA TRP A 91 -0.10 13.61 -13.38
C TRP A 91 -1.29 14.35 -12.79
N TYR A 92 -2.44 13.68 -12.83
CA TYR A 92 -3.69 14.15 -12.26
C TYR A 92 -4.28 13.08 -11.36
N VAL A 93 -4.90 13.50 -10.26
CA VAL A 93 -5.53 12.58 -9.31
C VAL A 93 -6.99 12.95 -9.15
N VAL A 94 -7.83 11.94 -8.99
CA VAL A 94 -9.24 12.10 -8.64
C VAL A 94 -9.60 11.09 -7.56
N SER A 95 -10.41 11.54 -6.61
CA SER A 95 -11.07 10.71 -5.63
C SER A 95 -12.55 11.06 -5.61
N GLY A 96 -13.41 10.08 -5.34
CA GLY A 96 -14.84 10.35 -5.30
C GLY A 96 -15.69 9.11 -5.08
N PRO A 97 -17.03 9.24 -5.12
CA PRO A 97 -17.94 8.13 -4.98
C PRO A 97 -17.73 7.08 -6.07
N PHE A 98 -17.83 5.81 -5.68
CA PHE A 98 -17.81 4.65 -6.57
C PHE A 98 -19.00 3.75 -6.25
N THR A 99 -19.87 3.57 -7.24
CA THR A 99 -21.16 2.91 -7.04
C THR A 99 -21.42 1.89 -8.14
N ALA A 100 -22.01 0.75 -7.76
CA ALA A 100 -22.61 -0.14 -8.74
C ALA A 100 -23.77 0.57 -9.46
N ASN A 101 -23.78 0.47 -10.78
CA ASN A 101 -24.90 0.84 -11.63
C ASN A 101 -25.78 -0.41 -11.73
N GLY A 102 -27.08 -0.31 -11.50
CA GLY A 102 -28.02 -1.45 -11.39
C GLY A 102 -28.08 -2.45 -12.56
N ASN A 103 -27.26 -2.24 -13.61
CA ASN A 103 -27.10 -3.09 -14.78
C ASN A 103 -25.80 -3.93 -14.74
N GLY A 104 -25.17 -4.09 -13.57
CA GLY A 104 -23.92 -4.86 -13.40
C GLY A 104 -22.64 -4.09 -13.76
N GLY A 105 -22.74 -2.81 -14.08
CA GLY A 105 -21.60 -1.91 -14.28
C GLY A 105 -21.26 -1.10 -13.04
N TYR A 106 -20.23 -0.26 -13.12
CA TYR A 106 -19.84 0.64 -12.04
C TYR A 106 -19.60 2.06 -12.56
N GLY A 107 -19.93 3.05 -11.73
CA GLY A 107 -19.71 4.46 -11.99
C GLY A 107 -18.80 5.08 -10.94
N PHE A 108 -17.85 5.89 -11.39
CA PHE A 108 -16.95 6.69 -10.58
C PHE A 108 -16.99 8.13 -11.08
N SER A 109 -16.99 9.10 -10.18
CA SER A 109 -16.84 10.50 -10.56
C SER A 109 -16.16 11.32 -9.47
N GLY A 110 -15.48 12.39 -9.87
CA GLY A 110 -14.88 13.32 -8.93
C GLY A 110 -14.24 14.51 -9.61
N THR A 111 -13.73 15.43 -8.79
CA THR A 111 -12.96 16.57 -9.27
C THR A 111 -11.52 16.14 -9.53
N LEU A 112 -11.07 16.34 -10.76
CA LEU A 112 -9.72 16.08 -11.20
C LEU A 112 -8.81 17.18 -10.67
N GLN A 113 -7.76 16.78 -9.95
CA GLN A 113 -6.80 17.66 -9.31
C GLN A 113 -5.44 17.54 -9.98
N ARG A 114 -4.79 18.67 -10.22
CA ARG A 114 -3.38 18.77 -10.58
C ARG A 114 -2.59 19.29 -9.38
N TYR A 115 -1.41 18.74 -9.16
CA TYR A 115 -0.56 19.17 -8.06
C TYR A 115 0.76 19.76 -8.55
N GLN A 116 1.31 20.72 -7.80
CA GLN A 116 2.60 21.36 -8.06
C GLN A 116 3.35 21.68 -6.76
N GLY A 117 4.67 21.86 -6.84
CA GLY A 117 5.49 22.41 -5.76
C GLY A 117 5.88 21.41 -4.68
N GLY A 118 5.71 20.10 -4.89
CA GLY A 118 6.18 19.10 -3.93
C GLY A 118 7.63 18.66 -4.18
N GLN A 119 8.08 17.63 -3.45
CA GLN A 119 9.48 17.20 -3.47
C GLN A 119 9.86 16.20 -4.58
N PRO A 120 11.09 16.29 -5.13
CA PRO A 120 11.64 15.26 -6.03
C PRO A 120 11.84 13.89 -5.39
N ALA A 121 12.00 12.86 -6.23
CA ALA A 121 12.38 11.52 -5.80
C ALA A 121 13.73 11.49 -5.06
N SER A 122 14.66 12.37 -5.42
CA SER A 122 15.97 12.52 -4.78
C SER A 122 15.98 13.31 -3.48
N SER A 123 14.86 13.95 -3.12
CA SER A 123 14.78 14.77 -1.91
C SER A 123 14.51 13.92 -0.68
N THR A 124 15.23 14.23 0.41
CA THR A 124 14.95 13.77 1.78
C THR A 124 14.17 14.81 2.60
N GLN A 125 13.90 15.98 2.02
CA GLN A 125 13.12 17.05 2.63
C GLN A 125 11.69 17.01 2.10
N TYR A 126 10.73 16.95 3.01
CA TYR A 126 9.31 17.02 2.68
C TYR A 126 8.93 18.43 2.22
N THR A 127 8.11 18.52 1.16
CA THR A 127 7.54 19.77 0.68
C THR A 127 6.09 19.54 0.31
N SER A 128 5.16 20.17 1.02
CA SER A 128 3.74 19.99 0.75
C SER A 128 3.39 20.55 -0.64
N PRO A 129 2.83 19.74 -1.55
CA PRO A 129 2.38 20.27 -2.83
C PRO A 129 1.07 21.05 -2.67
N THR A 130 0.78 21.88 -3.67
CA THR A 130 -0.48 22.62 -3.82
C THR A 130 -1.34 21.97 -4.89
N ALA A 131 -2.63 21.79 -4.59
CA ALA A 131 -3.61 21.23 -5.53
C ALA A 131 -4.37 22.35 -6.28
N THR A 132 -4.73 22.08 -7.52
CA THR A 132 -5.61 22.94 -8.33
C THR A 132 -6.61 22.08 -9.08
N SER A 133 -7.88 22.45 -9.00
CA SER A 133 -8.96 21.79 -9.74
C SER A 133 -8.82 22.07 -11.23
N VAL A 134 -8.91 21.02 -12.05
CA VAL A 134 -8.86 21.12 -13.52
C VAL A 134 -10.18 20.70 -14.18
N GLY A 135 -11.22 20.44 -13.40
CA GLY A 135 -12.55 20.04 -13.86
C GLY A 135 -12.99 18.71 -13.25
N ASN A 136 -14.06 18.13 -13.81
CA ASN A 136 -14.60 16.86 -13.35
C ASN A 136 -14.26 15.74 -14.33
N VAL A 137 -14.08 14.53 -13.79
CA VAL A 137 -13.91 13.32 -14.58
C VAL A 137 -14.94 12.29 -14.15
N GLN A 138 -15.44 11.52 -15.11
CA GLN A 138 -16.24 10.33 -14.88
C GLN A 138 -15.55 9.11 -15.47
N ILE A 139 -15.61 7.99 -14.77
CA ILE A 139 -15.19 6.68 -15.29
C ILE A 139 -16.37 5.73 -15.15
N THR A 140 -16.72 5.06 -16.24
CA THR A 140 -17.73 4.00 -16.24
C THR A 140 -17.09 2.67 -16.61
N PHE A 141 -17.40 1.63 -15.85
CA PHE A 141 -16.99 0.25 -16.11
C PHE A 141 -18.24 -0.52 -16.53
N SER A 142 -18.46 -0.60 -17.84
CA SER A 142 -19.66 -1.22 -18.44
C SER A 142 -19.49 -2.71 -18.73
N ALA A 143 -18.25 -3.18 -18.80
CA ALA A 143 -17.90 -4.58 -19.04
C ALA A 143 -16.58 -4.94 -18.35
N ALA A 144 -16.33 -6.24 -18.18
CA ALA A 144 -15.08 -6.73 -17.62
C ALA A 144 -13.87 -6.17 -18.39
N ASN A 145 -12.88 -5.69 -17.66
CA ASN A 145 -11.64 -5.14 -18.19
C ASN A 145 -11.78 -3.92 -19.12
N GLN A 146 -12.94 -3.28 -19.19
CA GLN A 146 -13.20 -2.10 -20.02
C GLN A 146 -13.61 -0.90 -19.15
N ALA A 147 -13.12 0.27 -19.51
CA ALA A 147 -13.44 1.53 -18.87
C ALA A 147 -13.64 2.61 -19.93
N HIS A 148 -14.70 3.41 -19.78
CA HIS A 148 -14.89 4.63 -20.53
C HIS A 148 -14.63 5.83 -19.62
N VAL A 149 -13.69 6.69 -20.00
CA VAL A 149 -13.31 7.88 -19.24
C VAL A 149 -13.79 9.13 -19.96
N GLN A 150 -14.55 9.97 -19.25
CA GLN A 150 -14.96 11.29 -19.70
C GLN A 150 -14.14 12.34 -18.95
N PHE A 151 -13.18 12.97 -19.63
CA PHE A 151 -12.46 14.15 -19.16
C PHE A 151 -13.25 15.43 -19.49
N PRO A 152 -12.88 16.60 -18.94
CA PRO A 152 -13.52 17.87 -19.28
C PRO A 152 -13.52 18.22 -20.78
N GLY A 153 -12.55 17.72 -21.56
CA GLY A 153 -12.39 18.08 -22.98
C GLY A 153 -12.38 16.93 -23.98
N ARG A 154 -12.33 15.67 -23.53
CA ARG A 154 -12.30 14.49 -24.41
C ARG A 154 -12.77 13.24 -23.69
N THR A 155 -13.01 12.18 -24.44
CA THR A 155 -13.18 10.83 -23.92
C THR A 155 -11.94 9.98 -24.14
N MET A 156 -11.88 8.85 -23.45
CA MET A 156 -10.90 7.79 -23.67
C MET A 156 -11.59 6.44 -23.42
N GLU A 157 -11.58 5.57 -24.42
CA GLU A 157 -11.84 4.15 -24.21
C GLU A 157 -10.56 3.50 -23.69
N ALA A 158 -10.67 2.74 -22.61
CA ALA A 158 -9.54 2.10 -21.98
C ALA A 158 -9.83 0.64 -21.66
N VAL A 159 -8.80 -0.19 -21.75
CA VAL A 159 -8.84 -1.59 -21.35
C VAL A 159 -7.79 -1.85 -20.28
N ARG A 160 -7.96 -2.93 -19.51
CA ARG A 160 -6.92 -3.37 -18.57
C ARG A 160 -5.59 -3.59 -19.29
N PHE A 161 -4.53 -3.05 -18.72
CA PHE A 161 -3.18 -3.19 -19.26
C PHE A 161 -2.63 -4.57 -18.88
N ASN A 162 -2.66 -5.51 -19.82
CA ASN A 162 -2.05 -6.82 -19.66
C ASN A 162 -0.56 -6.74 -20.05
N PHE A 163 0.31 -6.49 -19.08
CA PHE A 163 1.75 -6.36 -19.30
C PHE A 163 2.53 -7.64 -18.98
N SER A 164 1.86 -8.66 -18.45
CA SER A 164 2.43 -10.01 -18.37
C SER A 164 1.36 -11.10 -18.45
N ASP A 165 0.43 -11.14 -17.49
CA ASP A 165 -0.70 -12.09 -17.44
C ASP A 165 -1.66 -11.66 -16.31
N LEU A 166 -2.78 -11.03 -16.69
CA LEU A 166 -3.81 -10.56 -15.76
C LEU A 166 -4.39 -11.66 -14.85
N SER A 167 -4.31 -12.94 -15.25
CA SER A 167 -4.85 -14.05 -14.45
C SER A 167 -3.98 -14.44 -13.26
N LYS A 168 -2.76 -13.90 -13.18
CA LYS A 168 -1.77 -14.20 -12.14
C LYS A 168 -1.44 -12.93 -11.34
N PRO A 169 -2.21 -12.59 -10.30
CA PRO A 169 -1.95 -11.42 -9.48
C PRO A 169 -0.68 -11.59 -8.61
N ALA A 170 -0.36 -10.55 -7.84
CA ALA A 170 0.72 -10.54 -6.86
C ALA A 170 0.64 -11.73 -5.88
N GLY A 171 1.78 -12.37 -5.61
CA GLY A 171 1.95 -13.34 -4.53
C GLY A 171 2.16 -12.70 -3.15
N ALA A 172 2.27 -13.52 -2.10
CA ALA A 172 2.38 -13.05 -0.71
C ALA A 172 3.64 -12.23 -0.39
N SER A 173 4.69 -12.34 -1.20
CA SER A 173 5.93 -11.56 -1.07
C SER A 173 6.03 -10.41 -2.07
N GLN A 174 4.93 -10.05 -2.73
CA GLN A 174 4.89 -9.03 -3.78
C GLN A 174 3.85 -7.97 -3.42
N PRO A 175 4.07 -6.70 -3.80
CA PRO A 175 3.08 -5.65 -3.56
C PRO A 175 1.77 -5.98 -4.27
N GLU A 176 0.65 -5.88 -3.55
CA GLU A 176 -0.66 -6.01 -4.17
C GLU A 176 -0.97 -4.80 -5.06
N VAL A 177 -1.90 -4.97 -6.01
CA VAL A 177 -2.32 -3.88 -6.89
C VAL A 177 -2.90 -2.71 -6.11
N GLY A 178 -2.47 -1.47 -6.37
CA GLY A 178 -3.08 -0.25 -5.82
C GLY A 178 -2.07 0.85 -5.50
N TRP A 179 -2.48 1.78 -4.64
CA TRP A 179 -1.69 2.96 -4.27
C TRP A 179 -0.86 2.72 -3.01
N PHE A 180 0.42 3.08 -3.07
CA PHE A 180 1.33 3.09 -1.94
C PHE A 180 1.91 4.49 -1.71
N TRP A 181 2.28 4.78 -0.47
CA TRP A 181 2.81 6.07 -0.05
C TRP A 181 3.63 5.95 1.23
N ASN A 182 4.37 7.02 1.55
CA ASN A 182 4.96 7.22 2.87
C ASN A 182 4.15 8.31 3.60
N PRO A 183 3.55 8.02 4.77
CA PRO A 183 2.80 9.00 5.56
C PRO A 183 3.55 10.27 5.93
N ALA A 184 4.87 10.21 6.04
CA ALA A 184 5.72 11.35 6.35
C ALA A 184 6.07 12.21 5.12
N GLU A 185 5.74 11.76 3.91
CA GLU A 185 6.20 12.36 2.66
C GLU A 185 5.05 12.48 1.65
N GLY A 186 3.90 12.97 2.11
CA GLY A 186 2.73 13.24 1.28
C GLY A 186 3.09 14.03 0.00
N GLY A 187 2.34 13.82 -1.07
CA GLY A 187 2.62 14.42 -2.37
C GLY A 187 3.50 13.57 -3.29
N ARG A 188 4.18 12.55 -2.77
CA ARG A 188 4.73 11.44 -3.58
C ARG A 188 3.87 10.20 -3.39
N GLY A 189 3.83 9.35 -4.40
CA GLY A 189 3.19 8.05 -4.28
C GLY A 189 3.49 7.13 -5.44
N TYR A 190 3.05 5.89 -5.29
CA TYR A 190 3.43 4.78 -6.14
C TYR A 190 2.16 4.03 -6.56
N ALA A 191 1.83 4.07 -7.85
CA ALA A 191 0.81 3.23 -8.46
C ALA A 191 1.46 1.89 -8.78
N VAL A 192 1.04 0.80 -8.16
CA VAL A 192 1.71 -0.50 -8.29
C VAL A 192 0.73 -1.55 -8.79
N GLU A 193 1.16 -2.40 -9.73
CA GLU A 193 0.48 -3.65 -10.06
C GLU A 193 1.52 -4.72 -10.36
N VAL A 194 1.24 -5.96 -9.93
CA VAL A 194 2.05 -7.14 -10.28
C VAL A 194 1.18 -8.13 -11.04
N GLN A 195 1.71 -8.61 -12.18
CA GLN A 195 1.13 -9.65 -13.01
C GLN A 195 2.22 -10.69 -13.30
N ASN A 196 2.00 -11.95 -12.94
CA ASN A 196 2.91 -13.08 -13.20
C ASN A 196 4.38 -12.75 -12.86
N ASN A 197 4.62 -12.37 -11.61
CA ASN A 197 5.93 -11.96 -11.08
C ASN A 197 6.56 -10.72 -11.72
N ARG A 198 5.89 -10.04 -12.64
CA ARG A 198 6.36 -8.78 -13.21
C ARG A 198 5.64 -7.63 -12.54
N VAL A 199 6.35 -6.59 -12.15
CA VAL A 199 5.75 -5.34 -11.65
C VAL A 199 5.70 -4.29 -12.76
N PHE A 200 4.63 -3.50 -12.76
CA PHE A 200 4.57 -2.21 -13.43
C PHE A 200 4.19 -1.17 -12.38
N MET A 201 5.14 -0.29 -12.05
CA MET A 201 4.98 0.74 -11.05
C MET A 201 5.22 2.12 -11.67
N ALA A 202 4.33 3.08 -11.39
CA ALA A 202 4.60 4.48 -11.67
C ALA A 202 4.74 5.26 -10.36
N MET A 203 5.84 5.99 -10.21
CA MET A 203 6.03 6.95 -9.13
C MET A 203 5.60 8.32 -9.64
N PHE A 204 4.64 8.96 -8.96
CA PHE A 204 4.35 10.38 -9.18
C PHE A 204 5.12 11.21 -8.15
N HIS A 205 5.80 12.24 -8.62
CA HIS A 205 6.59 13.17 -7.81
C HIS A 205 6.77 14.50 -8.56
N TYR A 206 7.82 15.23 -8.23
CA TYR A 206 8.13 16.53 -8.82
C TYR A 206 9.57 16.60 -9.34
N ASN A 207 9.83 17.51 -10.26
CA ASN A 207 11.17 17.95 -10.64
C ASN A 207 11.72 18.92 -9.59
N SER A 208 13.00 19.27 -9.67
CA SER A 208 13.64 20.22 -8.75
C SER A 208 13.02 21.62 -8.79
N ASP A 209 12.34 21.98 -9.88
CA ASP A 209 11.59 23.23 -10.03
C ASP A 209 10.15 23.14 -9.48
N GLY A 210 9.76 22.01 -8.91
CA GLY A 210 8.41 21.77 -8.39
C GLY A 210 7.37 21.43 -9.46
N SER A 211 7.74 21.34 -10.74
CA SER A 211 6.82 20.85 -11.77
C SER A 211 6.52 19.36 -11.54
N PRO A 212 5.27 18.90 -11.72
CA PRO A 212 4.93 17.49 -11.56
C PRO A 212 5.67 16.66 -12.60
N THR A 213 6.00 15.43 -12.24
CA THR A 213 6.54 14.43 -13.16
C THR A 213 6.16 13.03 -12.68
N TRP A 214 6.38 12.05 -13.55
CA TRP A 214 6.22 10.65 -13.20
C TRP A 214 7.28 9.80 -13.91
N ASN A 215 7.60 8.68 -13.28
CA ASN A 215 8.59 7.73 -13.75
C ASN A 215 8.07 6.30 -13.56
N VAL A 216 8.44 5.42 -14.49
CA VAL A 216 8.06 4.02 -14.48
C VAL A 216 9.22 3.15 -14.02
N VAL A 217 8.88 2.13 -13.24
CA VAL A 217 9.76 1.03 -12.87
C VAL A 217 9.04 -0.26 -13.21
N GLN A 218 9.70 -1.14 -13.94
CA GLN A 218 9.13 -2.43 -14.32
C GLN A 218 10.19 -3.51 -14.37
N GLY A 219 9.80 -4.76 -14.17
CA GLY A 219 10.71 -5.90 -14.17
C GLY A 219 10.21 -7.07 -13.35
N ASP A 220 11.03 -8.11 -13.22
CA ASP A 220 10.73 -9.26 -12.36
C ASP A 220 10.87 -8.88 -10.88
N ILE A 221 9.81 -9.13 -10.11
CA ILE A 221 9.73 -8.98 -8.67
C ILE A 221 9.36 -10.33 -8.02
N GLY A 222 9.65 -11.46 -8.67
CA GLY A 222 9.29 -12.81 -8.22
C GLY A 222 9.72 -13.09 -6.78
N SER A 223 10.93 -12.65 -6.44
CA SER A 223 11.52 -12.79 -5.09
C SER A 223 11.05 -11.75 -4.08
N GLY A 224 10.15 -10.83 -4.46
CA GLY A 224 9.79 -9.64 -3.69
C GLY A 224 10.79 -8.49 -3.79
N THR A 225 11.95 -8.71 -4.43
CA THR A 225 12.93 -7.65 -4.70
C THR A 225 13.07 -7.42 -6.20
N LEU A 226 13.13 -6.15 -6.59
CA LEU A 226 13.46 -5.70 -7.94
C LEU A 226 14.54 -4.63 -7.87
N SER A 227 15.47 -4.67 -8.83
CA SER A 227 16.29 -3.53 -9.21
C SER A 227 16.15 -3.28 -10.71
N SER A 228 15.75 -2.07 -11.10
CA SER A 228 15.47 -1.73 -12.51
C SER A 228 15.80 -0.27 -12.81
N SER A 229 15.61 0.13 -14.06
CA SER A 229 15.68 1.52 -14.50
C SER A 229 14.52 2.36 -13.94
N PHE A 230 14.79 3.64 -13.68
CA PHE A 230 13.80 4.65 -13.31
C PHE A 230 13.48 5.52 -14.52
N ASP A 231 12.52 5.11 -15.32
CA ASP A 231 12.35 5.61 -16.68
C ASP A 231 11.36 6.78 -16.75
N THR A 232 11.75 7.87 -17.41
CA THR A 232 10.86 9.00 -17.72
C THR A 232 10.49 9.00 -19.20
N TYR A 233 9.28 9.45 -19.52
CA TYR A 233 8.77 9.59 -20.88
C TYR A 233 8.53 11.06 -21.19
N SER A 234 8.40 11.44 -22.47
CA SER A 234 8.01 12.82 -22.82
C SER A 234 7.30 12.92 -24.16
N GLY A 235 6.60 14.02 -24.40
CA GLY A 235 6.02 14.37 -25.70
C GLY A 235 4.73 13.64 -26.08
N GLY A 236 4.10 12.91 -25.16
CA GLY A 236 2.86 12.19 -25.44
C GLY A 236 1.59 13.06 -25.37
N GLN A 237 0.43 12.41 -25.33
CA GLN A 237 -0.88 13.06 -25.35
C GLN A 237 -1.22 13.80 -24.05
N SER A 238 -1.78 15.00 -24.16
CA SER A 238 -2.22 15.79 -23.02
C SER A 238 -3.65 15.47 -22.57
N LEU A 239 -4.13 16.17 -21.53
CA LEU A 239 -5.49 16.01 -21.00
C LEU A 239 -6.58 16.29 -22.05
N SER A 240 -6.38 17.29 -22.91
CA SER A 240 -7.37 17.73 -23.91
C SER A 240 -6.85 17.73 -25.35
N GLY A 241 -5.58 17.40 -25.57
CA GLY A 241 -4.95 17.41 -26.87
C GLY A 241 -5.21 16.15 -27.70
N ASN A 242 -4.96 16.26 -28.99
CA ASN A 242 -4.92 15.11 -29.90
C ASN A 242 -3.82 14.13 -29.48
N TYR A 243 -3.99 12.87 -29.85
CA TYR A 243 -2.98 11.85 -29.59
C TYR A 243 -1.62 12.23 -30.18
N ARG A 244 -0.57 12.05 -29.38
CA ARG A 244 0.83 12.18 -29.75
C ARG A 244 1.56 10.98 -29.18
N THR A 245 2.34 10.29 -30.00
CA THR A 245 3.19 9.19 -29.54
C THR A 245 4.30 9.75 -28.65
N PRO A 246 4.45 9.27 -27.41
CA PRO A 246 5.57 9.69 -26.59
C PRO A 246 6.90 9.26 -27.20
N THR A 247 7.91 10.06 -26.90
CA THR A 247 9.32 9.71 -27.13
C THR A 247 9.74 8.48 -26.33
N LEU A 248 10.79 7.82 -26.79
CA LEU A 248 11.37 6.68 -26.08
C LEU A 248 11.80 7.07 -24.66
N PRO A 249 11.62 6.18 -23.68
CA PRO A 249 11.95 6.49 -22.30
C PRO A 249 13.46 6.72 -22.12
N VAL A 250 13.78 7.63 -21.21
CA VAL A 250 15.14 7.90 -20.76
C VAL A 250 15.27 7.47 -19.31
N SER A 251 16.24 6.61 -19.02
CA SER A 251 16.53 6.21 -17.65
C SER A 251 17.13 7.38 -16.86
N GLN A 252 16.56 7.67 -15.71
CA GLN A 252 17.05 8.67 -14.76
C GLN A 252 17.94 8.05 -13.67
N GLY A 253 18.18 6.74 -13.72
CA GLY A 253 19.00 6.03 -12.74
C GLY A 253 18.40 4.69 -12.35
N GLN A 254 18.94 4.12 -11.28
CA GLN A 254 18.48 2.85 -10.73
C GLN A 254 17.38 3.07 -9.69
N TYR A 255 16.38 2.19 -9.71
CA TYR A 255 15.34 2.11 -8.70
C TYR A 255 15.30 0.71 -8.09
N VAL A 256 15.11 0.63 -6.78
CA VAL A 256 15.00 -0.63 -6.05
C VAL A 256 13.66 -0.69 -5.34
N MET A 257 12.99 -1.83 -5.44
CA MET A 257 11.79 -2.18 -4.68
C MET A 257 12.08 -3.42 -3.84
N ARG A 258 11.66 -3.42 -2.56
CA ARG A 258 11.79 -4.54 -1.64
C ARG A 258 10.49 -4.73 -0.88
N PHE A 259 9.77 -5.80 -1.20
CA PHE A 259 8.55 -6.22 -0.56
C PHE A 259 8.76 -7.62 0.01
N GLY A 260 8.48 -7.78 1.29
CA GLY A 260 8.31 -9.10 1.92
C GLY A 260 6.86 -9.34 2.34
N ASP A 261 6.00 -8.36 2.08
CA ASP A 261 4.59 -8.29 2.44
C ASP A 261 3.83 -7.54 1.33
N PRO A 262 2.57 -7.86 1.05
CA PRO A 262 1.85 -7.23 -0.06
C PRO A 262 1.50 -5.76 0.15
N CYS A 263 1.58 -5.28 1.38
CA CYS A 263 0.99 -4.02 1.80
C CYS A 263 1.97 -3.06 2.46
N VAL A 264 3.17 -3.54 2.79
CA VAL A 264 4.28 -2.69 3.23
C VAL A 264 5.56 -3.11 2.52
N GLY A 265 6.39 -2.13 2.23
CA GLY A 265 7.66 -2.38 1.56
C GLY A 265 8.61 -1.20 1.70
N GLN A 266 9.69 -1.30 0.94
CA GLN A 266 10.75 -0.32 0.89
C GLN A 266 11.08 -0.02 -0.56
N VAL A 267 11.32 1.25 -0.85
CA VAL A 267 11.75 1.71 -2.17
C VAL A 267 12.98 2.61 -2.06
N GLN A 268 13.80 2.64 -3.11
CA GLN A 268 15.02 3.44 -3.13
C GLN A 268 15.32 3.92 -4.55
N TYR A 269 15.60 5.22 -4.68
CA TYR A 269 16.07 5.83 -5.93
C TYR A 269 17.56 6.18 -5.83
N GLY A 270 18.38 5.59 -6.69
CA GLY A 270 19.84 5.75 -6.66
C GLY A 270 20.42 5.48 -5.28
N ASN A 271 21.26 6.41 -4.79
CA ASN A 271 21.90 6.34 -3.47
C ASN A 271 21.13 7.11 -2.38
N VAL A 272 19.90 7.54 -2.65
CA VAL A 272 19.05 8.21 -1.66
C VAL A 272 18.69 7.20 -0.56
N PRO A 273 18.49 7.61 0.71
CA PRO A 273 18.02 6.71 1.75
C PRO A 273 16.74 5.97 1.36
N THR A 274 16.62 4.73 1.82
CA THR A 274 15.43 3.91 1.62
C THR A 274 14.18 4.57 2.22
N VAL A 275 13.10 4.57 1.45
CA VAL A 275 11.79 5.07 1.85
C VAL A 275 10.89 3.89 2.18
N ALA A 276 10.34 3.85 3.39
CA ALA A 276 9.29 2.91 3.76
C ALA A 276 7.98 3.33 3.10
N VAL A 277 7.29 2.38 2.48
CA VAL A 277 6.00 2.61 1.84
C VAL A 277 4.96 1.64 2.38
N GLN A 278 3.74 2.12 2.48
CA GLN A 278 2.58 1.34 2.87
C GLN A 278 1.41 1.66 1.93
N ARG A 279 0.42 0.78 1.91
CA ARG A 279 -0.82 0.98 1.17
C ARG A 279 -1.53 2.27 1.58
N PHE A 280 -2.18 2.90 0.61
CA PHE A 280 -2.94 4.13 0.81
C PHE A 280 -4.41 3.82 1.13
N ALA A 281 -4.82 4.13 2.35
CA ALA A 281 -6.21 3.97 2.80
C ALA A 281 -7.09 5.14 2.34
N PHE A 282 -8.25 4.82 1.77
CA PHE A 282 -9.30 5.78 1.42
C PHE A 282 -10.67 5.11 1.47
N GLY A 283 -11.73 5.90 1.28
CA GLY A 283 -13.10 5.39 1.32
C GLY A 283 -13.61 5.06 2.72
N GLY A 284 -13.07 5.74 3.74
CA GLY A 284 -13.43 5.52 5.14
C GLY A 284 -12.80 4.29 5.77
N LEU A 285 -11.90 3.59 5.07
CA LEU A 285 -11.12 2.51 5.65
C LEU A 285 -10.11 3.06 6.67
N PRO A 286 -10.06 2.53 7.90
CA PRO A 286 -8.98 2.83 8.82
C PRO A 286 -7.64 2.35 8.24
N ALA A 287 -6.54 3.03 8.58
CA ALA A 287 -5.20 2.61 8.18
C ALA A 287 -4.91 1.17 8.65
N GLY A 288 -4.40 0.36 7.73
CA GLY A 288 -4.19 -1.07 7.81
C GLY A 288 -5.30 -1.97 7.25
N TYR A 289 -6.49 -1.43 6.99
CA TYR A 289 -7.61 -2.18 6.41
C TYR A 289 -7.68 -2.08 4.88
N GLU A 290 -6.89 -1.20 4.29
CA GLU A 290 -6.74 -1.05 2.84
C GLU A 290 -6.09 -2.27 2.17
N CYS A 291 -5.48 -3.16 2.97
CA CYS A 291 -4.78 -4.32 2.45
C CYS A 291 -5.74 -5.46 2.14
N ARG A 292 -5.95 -5.75 0.85
CA ARG A 292 -6.87 -6.82 0.41
C ARG A 292 -6.27 -8.20 0.58
N ALA A 293 -4.96 -8.34 0.38
CA ALA A 293 -4.23 -9.57 0.68
C ALA A 293 -4.32 -9.94 2.17
N ARG A 294 -4.59 -8.96 3.06
CA ARG A 294 -4.89 -9.12 4.49
C ARG A 294 -6.35 -9.43 4.80
N ALA A 295 -7.22 -9.67 3.82
CA ALA A 295 -8.63 -10.03 4.06
C ALA A 295 -8.86 -11.53 4.34
N ASN A 296 -7.80 -12.33 4.54
CA ASN A 296 -7.94 -13.74 4.93
C ASN A 296 -8.59 -13.86 6.32
N ALA A 297 -9.38 -14.93 6.53
CA ALA A 297 -10.07 -15.16 7.80
C ALA A 297 -9.11 -15.24 9.02
N VAL A 298 -7.84 -15.60 8.79
CA VAL A 298 -6.81 -15.72 9.83
C VAL A 298 -6.29 -14.34 10.27
N SER A 299 -6.05 -13.39 9.36
CA SER A 299 -5.56 -12.05 9.72
C SER A 299 -6.57 -11.22 10.51
N ALA A 300 -7.86 -11.51 10.40
CA ALA A 300 -8.87 -10.88 11.27
C ALA A 300 -8.74 -11.34 12.74
N SER A 301 -8.26 -12.58 12.99
CA SER A 301 -8.10 -13.12 14.34
C SER A 301 -6.71 -12.89 14.94
N ILE A 302 -5.71 -12.55 14.10
CA ILE A 302 -4.29 -12.35 14.49
C ILE A 302 -4.02 -11.16 15.43
N PRO A 303 -4.60 -9.96 15.29
CA PRO A 303 -4.16 -8.82 16.11
C PRO A 303 -4.42 -9.01 17.60
N GLY A 304 -3.42 -8.76 18.43
CA GLY A 304 -3.50 -8.85 19.89
C GLY A 304 -2.18 -9.32 20.53
N ARG A 305 -2.24 -9.57 21.83
CA ARG A 305 -1.11 -10.06 22.62
C ARG A 305 -1.04 -11.57 22.59
N TYR A 306 0.14 -12.13 22.41
CA TYR A 306 0.43 -13.56 22.38
C TYR A 306 1.49 -13.89 23.41
N THR A 307 1.25 -14.96 24.16
CA THR A 307 2.19 -15.46 25.16
C THR A 307 2.43 -16.94 24.96
N GLY A 308 3.61 -17.40 25.36
CA GLY A 308 3.98 -18.80 25.21
C GLY A 308 5.38 -19.10 25.67
N THR A 309 5.90 -20.23 25.20
CA THR A 309 7.21 -20.75 25.57
C THR A 309 8.02 -21.11 24.34
N PHE A 310 9.33 -21.10 24.50
CA PHE A 310 10.27 -21.71 23.56
C PHE A 310 11.15 -22.70 24.30
N SER A 311 11.64 -23.71 23.58
CA SER A 311 12.43 -24.82 24.09
C SER A 311 13.44 -25.29 23.04
N GLY A 312 14.37 -26.17 23.41
CA GLY A 312 15.43 -26.70 22.55
C GLY A 312 16.81 -26.46 23.16
N SER A 313 17.70 -25.83 22.39
CA SER A 313 19.03 -25.40 22.89
C SER A 313 18.94 -24.34 24.00
N GLU A 314 17.78 -23.71 24.13
CA GLU A 314 17.43 -22.74 25.16
C GLU A 314 15.96 -22.92 25.53
N LEU A 315 15.57 -22.51 26.74
CA LEU A 315 14.18 -22.48 27.14
C LEU A 315 13.80 -21.15 27.80
N GLY A 316 12.56 -20.75 27.61
CA GLY A 316 12.08 -19.47 28.11
C GLY A 316 10.63 -19.18 27.73
N THR A 317 10.23 -17.94 27.96
CA THR A 317 8.89 -17.44 27.67
C THR A 317 8.94 -16.29 26.67
N PHE A 318 7.85 -16.06 25.94
CA PHE A 318 7.69 -14.89 25.09
C PHE A 318 6.36 -14.18 25.36
N ASP A 319 6.37 -12.88 25.07
CA ASP A 319 5.24 -11.98 25.16
C ASP A 319 5.35 -10.96 24.02
N VAL A 320 4.50 -11.10 23.02
CA VAL A 320 4.53 -10.29 21.81
C VAL A 320 3.15 -9.72 21.50
N ASN A 321 3.13 -8.51 20.99
CA ASN A 321 1.94 -7.88 20.44
C ASN A 321 2.01 -7.89 18.92
N ILE A 322 0.92 -8.32 18.29
CA ILE A 322 0.71 -8.25 16.86
C ILE A 322 -0.34 -7.17 16.60
N ASP A 323 -0.01 -6.14 15.84
CA ASP A 323 -0.96 -5.09 15.51
C ASP A 323 -1.87 -5.46 14.33
N THR A 324 -2.80 -4.57 14.00
CA THR A 324 -3.73 -4.74 12.86
C THR A 324 -3.02 -4.84 11.52
N LEU A 325 -1.74 -4.47 11.46
CA LEU A 325 -0.89 -4.55 10.29
C LEU A 325 -0.02 -5.83 10.28
N GLY A 326 -0.25 -6.77 11.20
CA GLY A 326 0.59 -7.96 11.32
C GLY A 326 2.01 -7.67 11.83
N ARG A 327 2.32 -6.44 12.25
CA ARG A 327 3.64 -6.10 12.77
C ARG A 327 3.77 -6.65 14.17
N VAL A 328 4.87 -7.36 14.42
CA VAL A 328 5.14 -7.98 15.72
C VAL A 328 6.16 -7.13 16.47
N THR A 329 5.82 -6.81 17.71
CA THR A 329 6.71 -6.14 18.67
C THR A 329 6.60 -6.82 20.03
N GLY A 330 7.69 -6.90 20.78
CA GLY A 330 7.64 -7.44 22.14
C GLY A 330 8.99 -8.03 22.50
N GLY A 331 8.96 -9.18 23.17
CA GLY A 331 10.18 -9.84 23.57
C GLY A 331 9.97 -11.17 24.26
N GLY A 332 11.04 -11.67 24.85
CA GLY A 332 11.01 -12.86 25.67
C GLY A 332 11.96 -12.79 26.85
N TYR A 333 11.87 -13.83 27.68
CA TYR A 333 12.76 -14.04 28.81
C TYR A 333 13.41 -15.41 28.67
N SER A 334 14.75 -15.41 28.64
CA SER A 334 15.56 -16.61 28.68
C SER A 334 15.65 -17.12 30.11
N ASN A 335 15.16 -18.33 30.38
CA ASN A 335 15.39 -18.97 31.69
C ASN A 335 16.83 -19.50 31.79
N THR A 336 17.42 -19.89 30.65
CA THR A 336 18.80 -20.39 30.57
C THR A 336 19.83 -19.31 30.89
N PHE A 337 19.67 -18.12 30.32
CA PHE A 337 20.61 -16.99 30.49
C PHE A 337 20.11 -15.92 31.46
N GLN A 338 18.92 -16.10 32.03
CA GLN A 338 18.29 -15.20 32.99
C GLN A 338 18.22 -13.74 32.51
N LEU A 339 17.86 -13.53 31.24
CA LEU A 339 17.85 -12.22 30.60
C LEU A 339 16.60 -11.98 29.75
N ARG A 340 16.26 -10.70 29.55
CA ARG A 340 15.21 -10.27 28.63
C ARG A 340 15.80 -9.90 27.28
N PHE A 341 15.08 -10.21 26.22
CA PHE A 341 15.40 -9.78 24.85
C PHE A 341 14.18 -9.18 24.17
N GLY A 342 14.41 -8.24 23.26
CA GLY A 342 13.37 -7.71 22.38
C GLY A 342 13.22 -8.56 21.12
N THR A 343 12.05 -8.49 20.48
CA THR A 343 11.78 -9.09 19.18
C THR A 343 10.98 -8.14 18.29
N VAL A 344 11.30 -8.15 17.00
CA VAL A 344 10.52 -7.49 15.96
C VAL A 344 10.30 -8.46 14.81
N GLY A 345 9.21 -8.28 14.08
CA GLY A 345 8.95 -9.09 12.89
C GLY A 345 7.58 -8.84 12.32
N GLN A 346 7.08 -9.81 11.55
CA GLN A 346 5.80 -9.72 10.86
C GLN A 346 5.07 -11.06 10.89
N VAL A 347 3.75 -10.99 10.79
CA VAL A 347 2.86 -12.10 10.47
C VAL A 347 2.17 -11.80 9.15
N THR A 348 2.33 -12.68 8.18
CA THR A 348 1.67 -12.60 6.88
C THR A 348 0.17 -12.91 7.04
N PRO A 349 -0.66 -12.49 6.08
CA PRO A 349 -2.11 -12.72 6.12
C PRO A 349 -2.56 -14.18 6.22
N ASP A 350 -1.81 -15.10 5.63
CA ASP A 350 -2.02 -16.55 5.68
C ASP A 350 -1.48 -17.18 6.97
N GLY A 351 -0.99 -16.34 7.89
CA GLY A 351 -0.55 -16.75 9.22
C GLY A 351 0.92 -17.09 9.33
N ARG A 352 1.78 -16.89 8.32
CA ARG A 352 3.22 -17.18 8.47
C ARG A 352 3.90 -16.11 9.32
N LEU A 353 4.73 -16.53 10.25
CA LEU A 353 5.41 -15.68 11.22
C LEU A 353 6.91 -15.66 10.92
N SER A 354 7.51 -14.48 10.95
CA SER A 354 8.97 -14.29 10.88
C SER A 354 9.40 -13.21 11.87
N LEU A 355 10.28 -13.56 12.81
CA LEU A 355 10.80 -12.64 13.84
C LEU A 355 12.33 -12.69 13.91
N THR A 356 12.90 -11.58 14.35
CA THR A 356 14.31 -11.47 14.72
C THR A 356 14.41 -10.87 16.12
N ALA A 357 15.23 -11.47 16.98
CA ALA A 357 15.54 -10.91 18.29
C ALA A 357 16.50 -9.71 18.15
N THR A 358 16.36 -8.71 19.03
CA THR A 358 17.00 -7.39 18.87
C THR A 358 17.93 -6.97 20.02
N ALA A 359 18.21 -7.86 20.99
CA ALA A 359 19.04 -7.55 22.15
C ALA A 359 20.48 -8.09 22.05
N SER A 360 21.39 -7.58 22.88
CA SER A 360 22.78 -8.06 22.99
C SER A 360 22.88 -9.31 23.87
N GLY A 361 23.49 -10.38 23.35
CA GLY A 361 23.68 -11.68 24.02
C GLY A 361 23.28 -12.85 23.11
N VAL A 362 23.62 -14.08 23.47
CA VAL A 362 23.37 -15.28 22.64
C VAL A 362 21.87 -15.47 22.35
N ALA A 363 21.00 -15.25 23.35
CA ALA A 363 19.54 -15.29 23.19
C ALA A 363 18.96 -14.18 22.30
N GLY A 364 19.68 -13.05 22.16
CA GLY A 364 19.25 -11.91 21.34
C GLY A 364 19.63 -12.02 19.86
N ALA A 365 20.41 -13.03 19.49
CA ALA A 365 20.86 -13.31 18.13
C ALA A 365 20.17 -14.57 17.58
N SER A 366 18.84 -14.51 17.44
CA SER A 366 18.01 -15.64 16.99
C SER A 366 16.96 -15.20 15.98
N ASN A 367 16.69 -16.07 15.01
CA ASN A 367 15.57 -15.95 14.08
C ASN A 367 14.49 -16.96 14.46
N TYR A 368 13.23 -16.53 14.35
CA TYR A 368 12.05 -17.35 14.62
C TYR A 368 11.19 -17.41 13.37
N THR A 369 10.80 -18.62 12.97
CA THR A 369 9.91 -18.86 11.82
C THR A 369 8.77 -19.77 12.23
N GLY A 370 7.53 -19.42 11.90
CA GLY A 370 6.38 -20.18 12.36
C GLY A 370 5.09 -19.88 11.65
N THR A 371 3.99 -20.28 12.27
CA THR A 371 2.63 -19.99 11.81
C THR A 371 1.70 -19.58 12.95
N ILE A 372 0.65 -18.85 12.59
CA ILE A 372 -0.48 -18.50 13.43
C ILE A 372 -1.73 -19.00 12.70
N GLY A 373 -2.39 -19.99 13.29
CA GLY A 373 -3.62 -20.56 12.73
C GLY A 373 -4.86 -19.71 13.05
N ALA A 374 -5.99 -20.06 12.42
CA ALA A 374 -7.29 -19.44 12.69
C ALA A 374 -7.72 -19.54 14.17
N THR A 375 -7.18 -20.51 14.93
CA THR A 375 -7.39 -20.70 16.37
C THR A 375 -6.53 -19.78 17.24
N CYS A 376 -5.84 -18.80 16.65
CA CYS A 376 -4.91 -17.90 17.34
C CYS A 376 -3.79 -18.64 18.12
N THR A 377 -3.41 -19.82 17.64
CA THR A 377 -2.26 -20.58 18.16
C THR A 377 -1.04 -20.20 17.35
N ILE A 378 0.06 -19.86 18.04
CA ILE A 378 1.35 -19.51 17.45
C ILE A 378 2.29 -20.68 17.68
N ASN A 379 2.96 -21.18 16.63
CA ASN A 379 3.94 -22.25 16.74
C ASN A 379 5.03 -22.13 15.66
N GLY A 380 6.20 -22.69 15.91
CA GLY A 380 7.28 -22.69 14.92
C GLY A 380 8.63 -23.08 15.48
N THR A 381 9.66 -22.82 14.69
CA THR A 381 11.06 -23.10 14.98
C THR A 381 11.86 -21.83 15.21
N TRP A 382 12.90 -21.92 16.02
CA TRP A 382 13.88 -20.85 16.17
C TRP A 382 15.30 -21.39 16.03
N ALA A 383 16.22 -20.55 15.57
CA ALA A 383 17.63 -20.88 15.43
C ALA A 383 18.51 -19.69 15.77
N TYR A 384 19.67 -19.96 16.39
CA TYR A 384 20.70 -18.95 16.59
C TYR A 384 21.26 -18.48 15.24
N THR A 385 21.58 -17.20 15.15
CA THR A 385 22.17 -16.60 13.93
C THR A 385 23.70 -16.68 13.92
N MET A 386 24.34 -16.84 15.08
CA MET A 386 25.80 -16.82 15.22
C MET A 386 26.43 -18.12 15.75
N MET A 387 25.63 -19.16 16.02
CA MET A 387 26.12 -20.48 16.44
C MET A 387 25.14 -21.59 16.07
N SER A 388 25.57 -22.84 16.17
CA SER A 388 24.68 -23.98 16.00
C SER A 388 23.76 -24.13 17.22
N GLY A 389 22.46 -24.21 16.99
CA GLY A 389 21.47 -24.42 18.02
C GLY A 389 20.14 -23.80 17.63
N GLY A 390 19.09 -24.28 18.28
CA GLY A 390 17.73 -23.88 17.97
C GLY A 390 16.72 -24.75 18.71
N GLY A 391 15.47 -24.63 18.30
CA GLY A 391 14.40 -25.44 18.85
C GLY A 391 13.03 -25.01 18.37
N GLN A 392 12.03 -25.18 19.22
CA GLN A 392 10.63 -24.96 18.91
C GLN A 392 10.03 -23.92 19.85
N PHE A 393 9.02 -23.20 19.38
CA PHE A 393 8.19 -22.34 20.21
C PHE A 393 6.71 -22.60 19.95
N ALA A 394 5.91 -22.40 20.99
CA ALA A 394 4.46 -22.51 20.92
C ALA A 394 3.79 -21.59 21.95
N GLY A 395 2.60 -21.10 21.61
CA GLY A 395 1.80 -20.25 22.48
C GLY A 395 0.42 -19.96 21.88
N ALA A 396 -0.27 -19.00 22.49
CA ALA A 396 -1.59 -18.58 22.05
C ALA A 396 -1.84 -17.10 22.34
N LYS A 397 -2.86 -16.55 21.68
CA LYS A 397 -3.38 -15.23 21.99
C LYS A 397 -3.90 -15.18 23.42
N SER A 398 -3.51 -14.14 24.14
CA SER A 398 -4.07 -13.80 25.44
C SER A 398 -5.50 -13.31 25.27
N GLY A 399 -6.46 -14.02 25.88
CA GLY A 399 -7.89 -13.71 25.74
C GLY A 399 -8.58 -14.53 24.65
N THR A 400 -9.73 -14.05 24.17
CA THR A 400 -10.55 -14.78 23.19
C THR A 400 -10.01 -14.63 21.77
N CYS A 401 -9.94 -15.74 21.04
CA CYS A 401 -9.75 -15.74 19.60
C CYS A 401 -11.10 -15.43 18.93
N PRO A 402 -11.18 -14.40 18.06
CA PRO A 402 -12.42 -14.00 17.36
C PRO A 402 -13.01 -15.07 16.45
#